data_AF-A0A1U7I676-F1
#
_entry.id   AF-A0A1U7I676-F1
#
_cell.length_a   1.000
_cell.length_b   1.000
_cell.length_c   1.000
_cell.angle_alpha   90.00
_cell.angle_beta   90.00
_cell.angle_gamma   90.00
#
_symmetry.space_group_name_H-M   'P 1'
#
loop_
_entity.id
_entity.type
_entity.pdbx_description
1 polymer ?
#
loop_
_entity_poly.entity_id
_entity_poly.type
_entity_poly.pdbx_seq_one_letter_code
_entity_poly.pdbx_strand_id
1 'polypeptide(L)'
;MPSYKEYKSVSEFPLHTQNLSREELEKAYQEIRITYRSLTNSRGQLVRRQSEAKTNLVKLQNNLKQTTTALEKVNAEREKLQKSLAHSVEVQRELKNWGESLNEQVGDLKEQMNATNQLLEEFESVYEEVNKEQGVLAIGRRFYLLLTAAKRLLNTDIKDLVFKNKIASAQVEYWAEETTENINRKLLDD
;
A
#
# COMPACT_ATOMS: atom_id res chain seq x y z
N MET A 1 -36.77 -18.43 33.10
CA MET A 1 -37.89 -18.27 32.15
C MET A 1 -38.89 -17.32 32.77
N PRO A 2 -39.27 -16.19 32.13
CA PRO A 2 -40.36 -15.37 32.65
C PRO A 2 -41.66 -16.20 32.61
N SER A 3 -42.29 -16.38 33.77
CA SER A 3 -43.57 -17.07 33.89
C SER A 3 -44.62 -16.31 33.09
N TYR A 4 -45.26 -16.97 32.12
CA TYR A 4 -46.41 -16.39 31.43
C TYR A 4 -47.57 -16.26 32.40
N LYS A 5 -48.20 -15.08 32.41
CA LYS A 5 -49.40 -14.84 33.21
C LYS A 5 -50.59 -15.33 32.39
N GLU A 6 -51.19 -16.42 32.81
CA GLU A 6 -52.39 -16.98 32.19
C GLU A 6 -53.60 -16.15 32.62
N TYR A 7 -54.31 -15.57 31.66
CA TYR A 7 -55.51 -14.79 31.90
C TYR A 7 -56.72 -15.70 31.68
N LYS A 8 -57.70 -15.66 32.59
CA LYS A 8 -58.97 -16.38 32.44
C LYS A 8 -59.62 -16.03 31.11
N SER A 9 -60.11 -17.04 30.40
CA SER A 9 -60.87 -16.84 29.17
C SER A 9 -62.21 -16.13 29.46
N VAL A 10 -62.75 -15.40 28.49
CA VAL A 10 -64.08 -14.78 28.59
C VAL A 10 -65.17 -15.83 28.88
N SER A 11 -64.95 -17.08 28.47
CA SER A 11 -65.83 -18.22 28.72
C SER A 11 -65.86 -18.71 30.18
N GLU A 12 -64.91 -18.28 31.02
CA GLU A 12 -64.86 -18.65 32.44
C GLU A 12 -65.69 -17.72 33.33
N PHE A 13 -66.23 -16.63 32.76
CA PHE A 13 -67.12 -15.71 33.47
C PHE A 13 -68.59 -16.12 33.29
N PRO A 14 -69.45 -15.87 34.28
CA PRO A 14 -70.85 -16.27 34.21
C PRO A 14 -71.58 -15.62 33.02
N LEU A 15 -72.18 -16.44 32.14
CA LEU A 15 -72.97 -15.95 31.01
C LEU A 15 -74.34 -15.41 31.42
N HIS A 16 -74.92 -15.95 32.51
CA HIS A 16 -76.24 -15.57 33.00
C HIS A 16 -76.15 -15.06 34.43
N THR A 17 -76.30 -13.74 34.59
CA THR A 17 -76.24 -13.07 35.89
C THR A 17 -77.51 -13.25 36.73
N GLN A 18 -78.60 -13.71 36.10
CA GLN A 18 -79.93 -13.87 36.71
C GLN A 18 -79.99 -15.01 37.73
N ASN A 19 -79.08 -15.98 37.63
CA ASN A 19 -79.04 -17.16 38.51
C ASN A 19 -78.01 -17.01 39.64
N LEU A 20 -77.31 -15.88 39.70
CA LEU A 20 -76.27 -15.63 40.71
C LEU A 20 -76.88 -14.91 41.90
N SER A 21 -76.44 -15.28 43.10
CA SER A 21 -76.67 -14.45 44.28
C SER A 21 -75.93 -13.12 44.14
N ARG A 22 -76.36 -12.12 44.93
CA ARG A 22 -75.73 -10.79 44.93
C ARG A 22 -74.22 -10.86 45.23
N GLU A 23 -73.82 -11.70 46.17
CA GLU A 23 -72.41 -11.87 46.56
C GLU A 23 -71.57 -12.48 45.43
N GLU A 24 -72.10 -13.49 44.73
CA GLU A 24 -71.42 -14.10 43.59
C GLU A 24 -71.31 -13.14 42.40
N LEU A 25 -72.33 -12.30 42.19
CA LEU A 25 -72.32 -11.27 41.16
C LEU A 25 -71.29 -10.17 41.47
N GLU A 26 -71.22 -9.69 42.72
CA GLU A 26 -70.21 -8.72 43.14
C GLU A 26 -68.79 -9.30 43.01
N LYS A 27 -68.58 -10.57 43.37
CA LYS A 27 -67.30 -11.26 43.22
C LYS A 27 -66.91 -11.41 41.74
N ALA A 28 -67.82 -11.87 40.89
CA ALA A 28 -67.58 -12.01 39.45
C ALA A 28 -67.23 -10.65 38.82
N TYR A 29 -67.93 -9.58 39.19
CA TYR A 29 -67.64 -8.23 38.71
C TYR A 29 -66.24 -7.76 39.13
N GLN A 30 -65.85 -7.98 40.39
CA GLN A 30 -64.51 -7.65 40.88
C GLN A 30 -63.42 -8.43 40.14
N GLU A 31 -63.62 -9.74 39.90
CA GLU A 31 -62.70 -10.58 39.14
C GLU A 31 -62.55 -10.09 37.70
N ILE A 32 -63.64 -9.77 37.01
CA ILE A 32 -63.63 -9.20 35.66
C ILE A 32 -62.84 -7.89 35.65
N ARG A 33 -63.10 -7.00 36.61
CA ARG A 33 -62.43 -5.69 36.70
C ARG A 33 -60.93 -5.82 36.91
N ILE A 34 -60.50 -6.73 37.80
CA ILE A 34 -59.07 -7.00 38.05
C ILE A 34 -58.42 -7.59 36.80
N THR A 35 -59.05 -8.58 36.17
CA THR A 35 -58.55 -9.25 34.97
C THR A 35 -58.42 -8.26 33.82
N TYR A 36 -59.45 -7.46 33.55
CA TYR A 36 -59.42 -6.41 32.53
C TYR A 36 -58.28 -5.41 32.77
N ARG A 37 -58.17 -4.87 34.00
CA ARG A 37 -57.09 -3.93 34.35
C ARG A 37 -55.70 -4.54 34.10
N SER A 38 -55.51 -5.80 34.49
CA SER A 38 -54.24 -6.50 34.29
C SER A 38 -53.92 -6.73 32.81
N LEU A 39 -54.92 -7.10 32.01
CA LEU A 39 -54.79 -7.29 30.56
C LEU A 39 -54.46 -5.97 29.85
N THR A 40 -55.15 -4.88 30.20
CA THR A 40 -54.86 -3.54 29.66
C THR A 40 -53.42 -3.12 29.95
N ASN A 41 -52.94 -3.32 31.18
CA ASN A 41 -51.56 -3.02 31.56
C ASN A 41 -50.55 -3.86 30.77
N SER A 42 -50.82 -5.16 30.63
CA SER A 42 -49.96 -6.08 29.87
C SER A 42 -49.90 -5.71 28.39
N ARG A 43 -51.04 -5.36 27.78
CA ARG A 43 -51.10 -4.87 26.40
C ARG A 43 -50.30 -3.58 26.25
N GLY A 44 -50.41 -2.66 27.20
CA GLY A 44 -49.62 -1.42 27.23
C GLY A 44 -48.11 -1.68 27.26
N GLN A 45 -47.66 -2.63 28.09
CA GLN A 45 -46.24 -3.04 28.14
C GLN A 45 -45.78 -3.70 26.84
N LEU A 46 -46.62 -4.56 26.25
CA LEU A 46 -46.31 -5.22 24.99
C LEU A 46 -46.14 -4.20 23.85
N VAL A 47 -47.04 -3.23 23.74
CA VAL A 47 -46.96 -2.16 22.72
C VAL A 47 -45.69 -1.33 22.91
N ARG A 48 -45.34 -0.99 24.16
CA ARG A 48 -44.08 -0.29 24.46
C ARG A 48 -42.86 -1.09 24.02
N ARG A 49 -42.76 -2.36 24.42
CA ARG A 49 -41.67 -3.25 24.01
C ARG A 49 -41.60 -3.43 22.49
N GLN A 50 -42.75 -3.51 21.83
CA GLN A 50 -42.82 -3.59 20.36
C GLN A 50 -42.28 -2.31 19.71
N SER A 51 -42.64 -1.14 20.24
CA SER A 51 -42.13 0.16 19.77
C SER A 51 -40.62 0.28 20.00
N GLU A 52 -40.13 -0.08 21.19
CA GLU A 52 -38.72 -0.12 21.54
C GLU A 52 -37.94 -1.07 20.62
N ALA A 53 -38.45 -2.29 20.40
CA ALA A 53 -37.83 -3.25 19.48
C ALA A 53 -37.74 -2.70 18.05
N LYS A 54 -38.81 -2.04 17.56
CA LYS A 54 -38.80 -1.41 16.23
C LYS A 54 -37.76 -0.30 16.12
N THR A 55 -37.67 0.57 17.12
CA THR A 55 -36.65 1.64 17.12
C THR A 55 -35.23 1.09 17.21
N ASN A 56 -35.01 0.04 18.00
CA ASN A 56 -33.73 -0.64 18.08
C ASN A 56 -33.33 -1.31 16.76
N LEU A 57 -34.27 -1.93 16.04
CA LEU A 57 -34.01 -2.50 14.72
C LEU A 57 -33.57 -1.42 13.71
N VAL A 58 -34.23 -0.27 13.70
CA VAL A 58 -33.84 0.86 12.83
C VAL A 58 -32.43 1.35 13.17
N LYS A 59 -32.11 1.50 14.46
CA LYS A 59 -30.74 1.86 14.90
C LYS A 59 -29.71 0.83 14.45
N LEU A 60 -30.01 -0.45 14.63
CA LEU A 60 -29.11 -1.54 14.24
C LEU A 60 -28.87 -1.56 12.73
N GLN A 61 -29.92 -1.36 11.94
CA GLN A 61 -29.83 -1.27 10.48
C GLN A 61 -28.96 -0.09 10.03
N ASN A 62 -29.12 1.07 10.68
CA ASN A 62 -28.29 2.24 10.39
C ASN A 62 -26.81 1.99 10.74
N ASN A 63 -26.54 1.40 11.90
CA ASN A 63 -25.18 1.06 12.32
C ASN A 63 -24.56 0.04 11.35
N LEU A 64 -25.31 -0.98 10.95
CA LEU A 64 -24.86 -1.97 9.97
C LEU A 64 -24.46 -1.29 8.66
N LYS A 65 -25.32 -0.40 8.14
CA LYS A 65 -25.01 0.36 6.92
C LYS A 65 -23.73 1.18 7.07
N GLN A 66 -23.54 1.89 8.18
CA GLN A 66 -22.32 2.65 8.44
C GLN A 66 -21.08 1.75 8.50
N THR A 67 -21.16 0.60 9.18
CA THR A 67 -20.05 -0.34 9.26
C THR A 67 -19.70 -0.96 7.91
N THR A 68 -20.71 -1.27 7.08
CA THR A 68 -20.47 -1.78 5.72
C THR A 68 -19.76 -0.74 4.86
N THR A 69 -20.20 0.52 4.88
CA THR A 69 -19.52 1.60 4.14
C THR A 69 -18.10 1.84 4.64
N ALA A 70 -17.85 1.74 5.95
CA ALA A 70 -16.50 1.84 6.49
C ALA A 70 -15.62 0.67 6.02
N LEU A 71 -16.16 -0.55 6.00
CA LEU A 71 -15.45 -1.74 5.52
C LEU A 71 -15.11 -1.63 4.02
N GLU A 72 -16.03 -1.12 3.20
CA GLU A 72 -15.79 -0.88 1.76
C GLU A 72 -14.63 0.10 1.54
N LYS A 73 -14.57 1.20 2.32
CA LYS A 73 -13.46 2.16 2.26
C LYS A 73 -12.12 1.52 2.62
N VAL A 74 -12.07 0.78 3.73
CA VAL A 74 -10.86 0.09 4.19
C VAL A 74 -10.39 -0.94 3.14
N ASN A 75 -11.31 -1.67 2.51
CA ASN A 75 -10.95 -2.59 1.44
C ASN A 75 -10.36 -1.88 0.22
N ALA A 76 -10.92 -0.74 -0.19
CA ALA A 76 -10.38 0.06 -1.29
C ALA A 76 -8.98 0.61 -0.97
N GLU A 77 -8.75 1.07 0.26
CA GLU A 77 -7.43 1.50 0.74
C GLU A 77 -6.43 0.35 0.75
N ARG A 78 -6.84 -0.83 1.23
CA ARG A 78 -6.00 -2.03 1.21
C ARG A 78 -5.58 -2.40 -0.21
N GLU A 79 -6.49 -2.37 -1.17
CA GLU A 79 -6.16 -2.63 -2.58
C GLU A 79 -5.19 -1.59 -3.15
N LYS A 80 -5.37 -0.31 -2.80
CA LYS A 80 -4.44 0.76 -3.19
C LYS A 80 -3.04 0.54 -2.61
N LEU A 81 -2.94 0.16 -1.34
CA LEU A 81 -1.68 -0.15 -0.68
C LEU A 81 -1.00 -1.38 -1.29
N GLN A 82 -1.75 -2.43 -1.63
CA GLN A 82 -1.21 -3.60 -2.32
C GLN A 82 -0.61 -3.25 -3.68
N LYS A 83 -1.30 -2.41 -4.47
CA LYS A 83 -0.78 -1.91 -5.75
C LYS A 83 0.48 -1.07 -5.56
N SER A 84 0.50 -0.18 -4.56
CA SER A 84 1.68 0.63 -4.24
C SER A 84 2.87 -0.21 -3.80
N LEU A 85 2.63 -1.26 -3.01
CA LEU A 85 3.66 -2.19 -2.56
C LEU A 85 4.25 -2.95 -3.75
N ALA A 86 3.40 -3.49 -4.63
CA ALA A 86 3.84 -4.17 -5.85
C ALA A 86 4.70 -3.26 -6.73
N HIS A 87 4.29 -2.01 -6.90
CA HIS A 87 5.08 -1.03 -7.63
C HIS A 87 6.44 -0.73 -6.95
N SER A 88 6.46 -0.55 -5.63
CA SER A 88 7.70 -0.31 -4.89
C SER A 88 8.69 -1.48 -5.01
N VAL A 89 8.19 -2.72 -5.02
CA VAL A 89 9.02 -3.92 -5.21
C VAL A 89 9.61 -3.94 -6.62
N GLU A 90 8.84 -3.55 -7.63
CA GLU A 90 9.34 -3.45 -9.00
C GLU A 90 10.42 -2.38 -9.14
N VAL A 91 10.19 -1.18 -8.61
CA VAL A 91 11.20 -0.10 -8.60
C VAL A 91 12.47 -0.52 -7.86
N GLN A 92 12.33 -1.23 -6.73
CA GLN A 92 13.49 -1.76 -6.02
C GLN A 92 14.28 -2.77 -6.86
N ARG A 93 13.59 -3.62 -7.63
CA ARG A 93 14.20 -4.57 -8.56
C ARG A 93 14.95 -3.85 -9.68
N GLU A 94 14.35 -2.83 -10.27
CA GLU A 94 14.97 -2.00 -11.30
C GLU A 94 16.22 -1.28 -10.77
N LEU A 95 16.14 -0.66 -9.59
CA LEU A 95 17.28 -0.01 -8.95
C LEU A 95 18.41 -0.97 -8.65
N LYS A 96 18.09 -2.19 -8.22
CA LYS A 96 19.10 -3.23 -7.99
C LYS A 96 19.81 -3.61 -9.29
N ASN A 97 19.06 -3.85 -10.36
CA ASN A 97 19.63 -4.17 -11.67
C ASN A 97 20.49 -3.02 -12.21
N TRP A 98 20.04 -1.77 -12.01
CA TRP A 98 20.80 -0.59 -12.39
C TRP A 98 22.10 -0.46 -11.59
N GLY A 99 22.06 -0.73 -10.28
CA GLY A 99 23.25 -0.76 -9.44
C GLY A 99 24.25 -1.84 -9.84
N GLU A 100 23.77 -3.03 -10.20
CA GLU A 100 24.61 -4.11 -10.74
C GLU A 100 25.28 -3.69 -12.05
N SER A 101 24.52 -3.12 -13.00
CA SER A 101 25.06 -2.63 -14.27
C SER A 101 26.07 -1.49 -14.08
N LEU A 102 25.82 -0.57 -13.15
CA LEU A 102 26.76 0.50 -12.85
C LEU A 102 28.05 -0.06 -12.24
N ASN A 103 27.95 -1.07 -11.37
CA ASN A 103 29.11 -1.72 -10.79
C ASN A 103 29.96 -2.45 -11.84
N GLU A 104 29.34 -3.10 -12.82
CA GLU A 104 30.03 -3.66 -13.98
C GLU A 104 30.75 -2.57 -14.78
N GLN A 105 30.07 -1.47 -15.10
CA GLN A 105 30.68 -0.34 -15.84
C GLN A 105 31.86 0.28 -15.10
N VAL A 106 31.77 0.43 -13.78
CA VAL A 106 32.88 0.93 -12.95
C VAL A 106 34.03 -0.08 -12.91
N GLY A 107 33.72 -1.38 -12.86
CA GLY A 107 34.71 -2.45 -12.98
C GLY A 107 35.48 -2.37 -14.30
N ASP A 108 34.77 -2.34 -15.41
CA ASP A 108 35.34 -2.21 -16.76
C ASP A 108 36.21 -0.95 -16.88
N LEU A 109 35.71 0.20 -16.39
CA LEU A 109 36.46 1.45 -16.43
C LEU A 109 37.73 1.39 -15.58
N LYS A 110 37.70 0.70 -14.44
CA LYS A 110 38.87 0.52 -13.59
C LYS A 110 39.91 -0.39 -14.25
N GLU A 111 39.47 -1.45 -14.93
CA GLU A 111 40.37 -2.30 -15.73
C GLU A 111 41.00 -1.52 -16.87
N GLN A 112 40.21 -0.70 -17.58
CA GLN A 112 40.71 0.21 -18.61
C GLN A 112 41.74 1.19 -18.05
N MET A 113 41.46 1.81 -16.90
CA MET A 113 42.38 2.75 -16.26
C MET A 113 43.71 2.06 -15.89
N ASN A 114 43.66 0.86 -15.32
CA ASN A 114 44.85 0.10 -14.98
C ASN A 114 45.67 -0.25 -16.24
N ALA A 115 45.02 -0.68 -17.32
CA ALA A 115 45.69 -0.96 -18.59
C ALA A 115 46.35 0.30 -19.17
N THR A 116 45.68 1.46 -19.10
CA THR A 116 46.27 2.73 -19.55
C THR A 116 47.46 3.17 -18.71
N ASN A 117 47.42 2.95 -17.38
CA ASN A 117 48.55 3.25 -16.50
C ASN A 117 49.76 2.36 -16.83
N GLN A 118 49.54 1.06 -17.09
CA GLN A 118 50.62 0.15 -17.50
C GLN A 118 51.25 0.58 -18.84
N LEU A 119 50.44 0.97 -19.82
CA LEU A 119 50.94 1.49 -21.10
C LEU A 119 51.77 2.78 -20.93
N LEU A 120 51.38 3.63 -19.98
CA LEU A 120 52.14 4.84 -19.65
C LEU A 120 53.47 4.51 -18.96
N GLU A 121 53.48 3.60 -17.99
CA GLU A 121 54.70 3.12 -17.33
C GLU A 121 55.67 2.47 -18.34
N GLU A 122 55.15 1.65 -19.27
CA GLU A 122 55.94 1.08 -20.36
C GLU A 122 56.55 2.18 -21.26
N PHE A 123 55.76 3.20 -21.60
CA PHE A 123 56.23 4.32 -22.39
C PHE A 123 57.32 5.13 -21.67
N GLU A 124 57.14 5.42 -20.38
CA GLU A 124 58.11 6.12 -19.54
C GLU A 124 59.42 5.33 -19.42
N SER A 125 59.34 4.01 -19.23
CA SER A 125 60.52 3.14 -19.22
C SER A 125 61.30 3.19 -20.54
N VAL A 126 60.60 3.12 -21.68
CA VAL A 126 61.24 3.23 -23.01
C VAL A 126 61.86 4.62 -23.20
N TYR A 127 61.21 5.67 -22.71
CA TYR A 127 61.74 7.02 -22.74
C TYR A 127 63.03 7.17 -21.91
N GLU A 128 63.04 6.63 -20.68
CA GLU A 128 64.25 6.62 -19.85
C GLU A 128 65.41 5.83 -20.48
N GLU A 129 65.13 4.67 -21.06
CA GLU A 129 66.13 3.82 -21.73
C GLU A 129 66.78 4.56 -22.91
N VAL A 130 65.96 5.22 -23.73
CA VAL A 130 66.37 6.08 -24.84
C VAL A 130 67.21 7.28 -24.37
N ASN A 131 66.93 7.82 -23.18
CA ASN A 131 67.67 8.95 -22.62
C ASN A 131 69.02 8.51 -22.00
N LYS A 132 69.12 7.28 -21.49
CA LYS A 132 70.34 6.71 -20.87
C LYS A 132 71.38 6.24 -21.90
N GLU A 133 70.97 5.77 -23.07
CA GLU A 133 71.95 5.54 -24.15
C GLU A 133 72.63 6.89 -24.49
N GLN A 134 73.93 6.94 -24.76
CA GLN A 134 74.61 8.15 -25.27
C GLN A 134 75.45 7.79 -26.51
N GLY A 135 75.08 8.37 -27.67
CA GLY A 135 75.79 8.15 -28.94
C GLY A 135 75.00 8.66 -30.15
N VAL A 136 75.66 9.43 -31.04
CA VAL A 136 75.04 10.08 -32.21
C VAL A 136 74.51 9.07 -33.24
N LEU A 137 75.10 7.88 -33.33
CA LEU A 137 74.62 6.77 -34.18
C LEU A 137 73.34 6.10 -33.66
N ALA A 138 73.00 6.26 -32.37
CA ALA A 138 71.81 5.66 -31.77
C ALA A 138 70.54 6.53 -31.99
N ILE A 139 70.67 7.77 -32.45
CA ILE A 139 69.57 8.74 -32.60
C ILE A 139 68.44 8.19 -33.49
N GLY A 140 68.78 7.55 -34.61
CA GLY A 140 67.78 6.96 -35.52
C GLY A 140 67.01 5.80 -34.89
N ARG A 141 67.70 4.94 -34.12
CA ARG A 141 67.10 3.81 -33.41
C ARG A 141 66.19 4.29 -32.27
N ARG A 142 66.60 5.31 -31.54
CA ARG A 142 65.82 5.96 -30.47
C ARG A 142 64.55 6.60 -30.98
N PHE A 143 64.64 7.34 -32.07
CA PHE A 143 63.48 7.96 -32.70
C PHE A 143 62.48 6.89 -33.16
N TYR A 144 62.96 5.78 -33.74
CA TYR A 144 62.12 4.66 -34.13
C TYR A 144 61.47 3.96 -32.92
N LEU A 145 62.19 3.76 -31.82
CA LEU A 145 61.64 3.16 -30.59
C LEU A 145 60.58 4.05 -29.95
N LEU A 146 60.82 5.36 -29.83
CA LEU A 146 59.83 6.34 -29.35
C LEU A 146 58.61 6.41 -30.26
N LEU A 147 58.79 6.40 -31.58
CA LEU A 147 57.68 6.36 -32.54
C LEU A 147 56.89 5.07 -32.43
N THR A 148 57.56 3.93 -32.20
CA THR A 148 56.89 2.64 -32.08
C THR A 148 56.10 2.57 -30.78
N ALA A 149 56.66 3.06 -29.67
CA ALA A 149 55.97 3.16 -28.38
C ALA A 149 54.81 4.17 -28.42
N ALA A 150 55.01 5.35 -29.00
CA ALA A 150 53.96 6.35 -29.20
C ALA A 150 52.86 5.84 -30.14
N LYS A 151 53.23 5.13 -31.21
CA LYS A 151 52.27 4.46 -32.09
C LYS A 151 51.51 3.36 -31.35
N ARG A 152 52.15 2.61 -30.46
CA ARG A 152 51.49 1.60 -29.63
C ARG A 152 50.48 2.26 -28.70
N LEU A 153 50.85 3.34 -28.03
CA LEU A 153 49.99 4.11 -27.12
C LEU A 153 48.81 4.79 -27.86
N LEU A 154 49.00 5.24 -29.10
CA LEU A 154 47.96 5.88 -29.92
C LEU A 154 47.09 4.90 -30.71
N ASN A 155 47.58 3.70 -31.05
CA ASN A 155 46.82 2.64 -31.75
C ASN A 155 46.19 1.61 -30.81
N THR A 156 46.54 1.54 -29.53
CA THR A 156 45.72 0.83 -28.55
C THR A 156 44.40 1.58 -28.42
N ASP A 157 43.37 0.99 -29.01
CA ASP A 157 42.20 1.72 -29.47
C ASP A 157 41.28 2.09 -28.31
N ILE A 158 41.36 3.35 -27.86
CA ILE A 158 40.41 3.93 -26.92
C ILE A 158 39.01 4.02 -27.57
N LYS A 159 38.90 4.05 -28.91
CA LYS A 159 37.61 4.18 -29.61
C LYS A 159 36.85 2.85 -29.74
N ASP A 160 37.53 1.72 -29.84
CA ASP A 160 36.88 0.40 -29.88
C ASP A 160 36.26 -0.02 -28.51
N LEU A 161 36.62 0.67 -27.42
CA LEU A 161 36.07 0.44 -26.07
C LEU A 161 34.87 1.34 -25.73
N VAL A 162 34.57 2.37 -26.53
CA VAL A 162 33.55 3.41 -26.22
C VAL A 162 32.19 3.16 -26.90
N PHE A 163 32.12 2.35 -27.96
CA PHE A 163 30.88 2.16 -28.73
C PHE A 163 30.17 0.82 -28.49
N LYS A 164 29.42 0.73 -27.38
CA LYS A 164 28.28 -0.21 -27.26
C LYS A 164 27.11 0.29 -26.39
N ASN A 165 27.05 1.58 -26.10
CA ASN A 165 25.93 2.17 -25.35
C ASN A 165 24.84 2.68 -26.31
N LYS A 166 23.99 1.76 -26.80
CA LYS A 166 22.60 2.13 -27.12
C LYS A 166 21.86 2.26 -25.79
N ILE A 167 21.96 3.42 -25.17
CA ILE A 167 21.00 3.85 -24.17
C ILE A 167 19.68 3.96 -24.91
N ALA A 168 18.82 2.94 -24.76
CA ALA A 168 17.42 3.10 -25.11
C ALA A 168 16.93 4.27 -24.25
N SER A 169 16.64 5.40 -24.91
CA SER A 169 15.97 6.53 -24.31
C SER A 169 14.62 6.04 -23.77
N ALA A 170 14.60 5.67 -22.49
CA ALA A 170 13.36 5.50 -21.75
C ALA A 170 12.65 6.85 -21.84
N GLN A 171 11.51 6.87 -22.53
CA GLN A 171 10.66 8.03 -22.60
C GLN A 171 10.33 8.44 -21.17
N VAL A 172 10.62 9.69 -20.84
CA VAL A 172 10.21 10.31 -19.58
C VAL A 172 8.69 10.46 -19.66
N GLU A 173 7.98 9.41 -19.25
CA GLU A 173 6.52 9.41 -19.09
C GLU A 173 6.17 10.30 -17.89
N TYR A 174 5.65 11.49 -18.20
CA TYR A 174 4.60 12.33 -17.56
C TYR A 174 4.41 12.42 -16.03
N TRP A 175 5.16 11.69 -15.20
CA TRP A 175 5.07 11.73 -13.73
C TRP A 175 6.12 12.65 -13.08
N ALA A 176 6.98 13.29 -13.88
CA ALA A 176 8.06 14.17 -13.44
C ALA A 176 7.65 15.65 -13.26
N GLU A 177 6.39 16.01 -13.49
CA GLU A 177 5.93 17.37 -13.20
C GLU A 177 5.51 17.48 -11.73
N GLU A 178 6.51 17.66 -10.86
CA GLU A 178 6.32 18.27 -9.54
C GLU A 178 5.95 19.75 -9.74
N THR A 179 4.69 20.00 -10.12
CA THR A 179 4.14 21.36 -10.12
C THR A 179 3.95 21.83 -8.68
N THR A 180 4.23 23.11 -8.46
CA THR A 180 4.14 23.82 -7.16
C THR A 180 2.77 23.71 -6.49
N GLU A 181 1.72 23.30 -7.22
CA GLU A 181 0.40 23.01 -6.68
C GLU A 181 0.34 21.74 -5.81
N ASN A 182 1.18 20.73 -6.07
CA ASN A 182 1.14 19.45 -5.33
C ASN A 182 1.92 19.47 -4.01
N ILE A 183 2.90 20.36 -3.85
CA ILE A 183 3.69 20.48 -2.62
C ILE A 183 2.87 21.12 -1.49
N ASN A 184 1.92 22.02 -1.81
CA ASN A 184 1.13 22.74 -0.81
C ASN A 184 -0.02 21.92 -0.19
N ARG A 185 -0.37 20.74 -0.74
CA ARG A 185 -1.38 19.86 -0.13
C ARG A 185 -0.84 18.99 1.02
N LYS A 186 0.47 18.80 1.12
CA LYS A 186 1.08 17.95 2.16
C LYS A 186 1.43 18.68 3.47
N LEU A 187 1.27 20.00 3.53
CA LEU A 187 1.70 20.86 4.64
C LEU A 187 0.54 21.48 5.44
N LEU A 188 -0.72 21.13 5.12
CA LEU A 188 -1.91 21.70 5.75
C LEU A 188 -2.80 20.69 6.49
N ASP A 189 -2.37 19.43 6.59
CA ASP A 189 -3.11 18.35 7.25
C ASP A 189 -2.43 17.81 8.54
N ASP A 190 -1.53 18.59 9.16
CA ASP A 190 -1.07 18.37 10.55
C ASP A 190 -1.69 19.42 11.50
#